data_AF-A0AAJ3K1X8-F1
#
_entry.id   AF-A0AAJ3K1X8-F1
#
_cell.length_a   1.000
_cell.length_b   1.000
_cell.length_c   1.000
_cell.angle_alpha   90.00
_cell.angle_beta   90.00
_cell.angle_gamma   90.00
#
_symmetry.space_group_name_H-M   'P 1'
#
loop_
_entity.id
_entity.type
_entity.pdbx_description
1 polymer ?
#
loop_
_entity_poly.entity_id
_entity_poly.type
_entity_poly.pdbx_seq_one_letter_code
_entity_poly.pdbx_strand_id
1 'polypeptide(L)'
;MFRFFIGILGILFLGLLISFGMGSLTIFVFAVFIPYFVIFVFAYYFLYFIIHFFYKKPFSSEFKFFLLIPTALSFWGYYELNSFYEEKTRVIELNKEKLFLRKALENLPSNIEISDRFIISTQDRFDNQGNPITFKWGELNLTSLDADGLYKIKVSSLNQPKELPKGMLCSSDIIFERKDESKQDVDDNTYRYENYRFDSCKIKNWILELNNQKIQLENFILHSNDKEYIGYKYDNIAGEIKKAANKLNLTHYWVAVLDGYARLDNEWIVDGIALLLNEEAQVISLLGTIQHSSGLNNIQIQGCLIKPSQFVALLSNPNNGRTAVDLEGVNTTCPSTIEPSFAYFNKPLNSETSFYNRVGDIQEQAKTLLSPFLFPDPDIRIAWKEELPRLYTIYSDNQIPFFWNNLKMKRLEFSNSSAYVELANDSLLKLETFYCAGIAYFKHNLYPIDNSLTKKNFTLIGCNIN
;
A
#
# COMPACT_ATOMS: atom_id res chain seq x y z
N MET A 1 -7.32 -62.04 16.67
CA MET A 1 -6.40 -61.68 15.56
C MET A 1 -7.06 -61.79 14.20
N PHE A 2 -7.68 -62.92 13.82
CA PHE A 2 -8.40 -63.04 12.53
C PHE A 2 -9.44 -61.93 12.29
N ARG A 3 -10.28 -61.64 13.30
CA ARG A 3 -11.24 -60.52 13.25
C ARG A 3 -10.60 -59.13 13.11
N PHE A 4 -9.37 -58.96 13.60
CA PHE A 4 -8.61 -57.71 13.49
C PHE A 4 -8.06 -57.52 12.07
N PHE A 5 -7.49 -58.58 11.46
CA PHE A 5 -7.04 -58.55 10.07
C PHE A 5 -8.19 -58.39 9.07
N ILE A 6 -9.34 -59.02 9.32
CA ILE A 6 -10.58 -58.80 8.53
C ILE A 6 -11.06 -57.36 8.67
N GLY A 7 -10.99 -56.79 9.87
CA GLY A 7 -11.32 -55.38 10.11
C GLY A 7 -10.44 -54.43 9.29
N ILE A 8 -9.12 -54.66 9.29
CA ILE A 8 -8.17 -53.86 8.49
C ILE A 8 -8.42 -54.04 6.99
N LEU A 9 -8.64 -55.27 6.52
CA LEU A 9 -8.95 -55.53 5.11
C LEU A 9 -10.24 -54.83 4.68
N GLY A 10 -11.26 -54.84 5.55
CA GLY A 10 -12.51 -54.12 5.33
C GLY A 10 -12.32 -52.61 5.24
N ILE A 11 -11.48 -52.02 6.10
CA ILE A 11 -11.14 -50.59 6.06
C ILE A 11 -10.39 -50.24 4.77
N LEU A 12 -9.41 -51.07 4.36
CA LEU A 12 -8.67 -50.87 3.11
C LEU A 12 -9.60 -50.96 1.88
N PHE A 13 -10.54 -51.90 1.88
CA PHE A 13 -11.49 -52.06 0.77
C PHE A 13 -12.52 -50.93 0.73
N LEU A 14 -12.99 -50.45 1.89
CA LEU A 14 -13.86 -49.29 1.97
C LEU A 14 -13.14 -48.02 1.51
N GLY A 15 -11.87 -47.84 1.89
CA GLY A 15 -11.01 -46.76 1.42
C GLY A 15 -10.76 -46.78 -0.09
N LEU A 16 -10.60 -47.98 -0.69
CA LEU A 16 -10.55 -48.17 -2.14
C LEU A 16 -11.85 -47.70 -2.81
N LEU A 17 -13.01 -48.12 -2.31
CA LEU A 17 -14.31 -47.76 -2.89
C LEU A 17 -14.59 -46.26 -2.82
N ILE A 18 -14.27 -45.62 -1.69
CA ILE A 18 -14.41 -44.16 -1.54
C ILE A 18 -13.45 -43.43 -2.49
N SER A 19 -12.19 -43.87 -2.56
CA SER A 19 -11.20 -43.30 -3.48
C SER A 19 -11.63 -43.45 -4.94
N PHE A 20 -12.27 -44.58 -5.29
CA PHE A 20 -12.79 -44.88 -6.62
C PHE A 20 -13.92 -43.92 -7.02
N GLY A 21 -14.84 -43.63 -6.11
CA GLY A 21 -15.92 -42.67 -6.34
C GLY A 21 -15.44 -41.22 -6.47
N MET A 22 -14.31 -40.87 -5.84
CA MET A 22 -13.73 -39.52 -5.89
C MET A 22 -12.74 -39.30 -7.04
N GLY A 23 -12.44 -40.33 -7.85
CA GLY A 23 -11.46 -40.24 -8.94
C GLY A 23 -10.04 -39.92 -8.46
N SER A 24 -9.72 -40.27 -7.21
CA SER A 24 -8.44 -39.91 -6.57
C SER A 24 -7.33 -40.90 -6.94
N LEU A 25 -6.09 -40.39 -7.10
CA LEU A 25 -4.89 -41.22 -7.30
C LEU A 25 -4.64 -42.22 -6.14
N THR A 26 -5.28 -42.02 -4.99
CA THR A 26 -5.26 -42.95 -3.84
C THR A 26 -5.82 -44.35 -4.18
N ILE A 27 -6.60 -44.50 -5.26
CA ILE A 27 -7.08 -45.80 -5.76
C ILE A 27 -5.91 -46.74 -6.07
N PHE A 28 -4.85 -46.25 -6.72
CA PHE A 28 -3.70 -47.08 -7.10
C PHE A 28 -2.95 -47.58 -5.87
N VAL A 29 -2.90 -46.77 -4.81
CA VAL A 29 -2.33 -47.15 -3.52
C VAL A 29 -3.12 -48.30 -2.93
N PHE A 30 -4.43 -48.16 -2.72
CA PHE A 30 -5.23 -49.25 -2.16
C PHE A 30 -5.22 -50.51 -3.05
N ALA A 31 -5.21 -50.36 -4.39
CA ALA A 31 -5.17 -51.47 -5.33
C ALA A 31 -3.86 -52.27 -5.27
N VAL A 32 -2.73 -51.64 -4.93
CA VAL A 32 -1.45 -52.32 -4.69
C VAL A 32 -1.36 -52.83 -3.25
N PHE A 33 -1.87 -52.08 -2.27
CA PHE A 33 -1.78 -52.43 -0.86
C PHE A 33 -2.62 -53.63 -0.44
N ILE A 34 -3.82 -53.78 -0.99
CA ILE A 34 -4.71 -54.91 -0.71
C ILE A 34 -4.04 -56.26 -1.04
N PRO A 35 -3.49 -56.50 -2.25
CA PRO A 35 -2.83 -57.77 -2.55
C PRO A 35 -1.58 -58.01 -1.71
N TYR A 36 -0.76 -56.98 -1.43
CA TYR A 36 0.39 -57.12 -0.53
C TYR A 36 -0.03 -57.48 0.91
N PHE A 37 -1.08 -56.86 1.43
CA PHE A 37 -1.62 -57.16 2.75
C PHE A 37 -2.20 -58.59 2.80
N VAL A 38 -2.88 -59.05 1.73
CA VAL A 38 -3.39 -60.42 1.63
C VAL A 38 -2.23 -61.43 1.58
N ILE A 39 -1.18 -61.19 0.80
CA ILE A 39 0.02 -62.04 0.75
C ILE A 39 0.70 -62.08 2.11
N PHE A 40 0.80 -60.94 2.80
CA PHE A 40 1.40 -60.84 4.12
C PHE A 40 0.60 -61.60 5.19
N VAL A 41 -0.72 -61.46 5.21
CA VAL A 41 -1.60 -62.23 6.11
C VAL A 41 -1.50 -63.72 5.80
N PHE A 42 -1.42 -64.10 4.52
CA PHE A 42 -1.24 -65.49 4.12
C PHE A 42 0.11 -66.05 4.61
N ALA A 43 1.21 -65.33 4.40
CA ALA A 43 2.53 -65.69 4.90
C ALA A 43 2.55 -65.77 6.44
N TYR A 44 1.89 -64.84 7.12
CA TYR A 44 1.73 -64.85 8.58
C TYR A 44 1.00 -66.10 9.07
N TYR A 45 -0.13 -66.46 8.44
CA TYR A 45 -0.88 -67.66 8.81
C TYR A 45 -0.13 -68.94 8.48
N PHE A 46 0.62 -68.96 7.38
CA PHE A 46 1.46 -70.09 7.00
C PHE A 46 2.62 -70.29 8.00
N LEU A 47 3.31 -69.20 8.39
CA LEU A 47 4.34 -69.22 9.43
C LEU A 47 3.77 -69.57 10.80
N TYR A 48 2.61 -69.01 11.18
CA TYR A 48 1.92 -69.36 12.42
C TYR A 48 1.52 -70.84 12.42
N PHE A 49 1.04 -71.37 11.29
CA PHE A 49 0.69 -72.79 11.16
C PHE A 49 1.92 -73.69 11.31
N ILE A 50 3.02 -73.39 10.61
CA ILE A 50 4.29 -74.12 10.74
C ILE A 50 4.78 -74.05 12.20
N ILE A 51 4.81 -72.88 12.80
CA ILE A 51 5.33 -72.69 14.16
C ILE A 51 4.39 -73.32 15.20
N HIS A 52 3.07 -73.27 15.04
CA HIS A 52 2.13 -73.93 15.95
C HIS A 52 2.22 -75.46 15.84
N PHE A 53 2.51 -75.96 14.64
CA PHE A 53 2.77 -77.38 14.39
C PHE A 53 4.05 -77.87 15.09
N PHE A 54 5.09 -77.03 15.16
CA PHE A 54 6.37 -77.40 15.78
C PHE A 54 6.56 -76.94 17.24
N TYR A 55 5.91 -75.86 17.69
CA TYR A 55 6.11 -75.22 19.00
C TYR A 55 4.78 -74.67 19.57
N LYS A 56 4.28 -75.29 20.65
CA LYS A 56 3.03 -74.92 21.35
C LYS A 56 3.11 -73.62 22.19
N LYS A 57 3.72 -72.53 21.71
CA LYS A 57 3.76 -71.22 22.41
C LYS A 57 3.38 -70.04 21.52
N PRO A 58 2.68 -69.01 22.06
CA PRO A 58 2.35 -67.79 21.33
C PRO A 58 3.57 -66.86 21.12
N PHE A 59 3.55 -66.06 20.05
CA PHE A 59 4.63 -65.13 19.67
C PHE A 59 4.97 -64.07 20.75
N SER A 60 6.27 -63.75 20.90
CA SER A 60 6.79 -62.70 21.80
C SER A 60 6.39 -61.29 21.33
N SER A 61 6.44 -60.29 22.24
CA SER A 61 6.07 -58.91 21.90
C SER A 61 6.99 -58.26 20.85
N GLU A 62 8.25 -58.69 20.78
CA GLU A 62 9.24 -58.24 19.80
C GLU A 62 8.81 -58.60 18.37
N PHE A 63 8.24 -59.80 18.18
CA PHE A 63 7.75 -60.24 16.88
C PHE A 63 6.49 -59.46 16.45
N LYS A 64 5.65 -59.04 17.40
CA LYS A 64 4.50 -58.16 17.15
C LYS A 64 4.94 -56.74 16.75
N PHE A 65 6.06 -56.26 17.30
CA PHE A 65 6.64 -54.97 16.94
C PHE A 65 7.22 -54.98 15.52
N PHE A 66 7.87 -56.09 15.13
CA PHE A 66 8.32 -56.31 13.75
C PHE A 66 7.18 -56.22 12.72
N LEU A 67 5.95 -56.56 13.10
CA LEU A 67 4.76 -56.46 12.24
C LEU A 67 4.21 -55.03 12.10
N LEU A 68 4.61 -54.08 12.95
CA LEU A 68 4.26 -52.66 12.82
C LEU A 68 5.17 -51.93 11.82
N ILE A 69 6.38 -52.44 11.58
CA ILE A 69 7.38 -51.85 10.68
C ILE A 69 6.87 -51.75 9.23
N PRO A 70 6.24 -52.78 8.62
CA PRO A 70 5.67 -52.67 7.28
C PRO A 70 4.61 -51.57 7.17
N THR A 71 3.75 -51.43 8.18
CA THR A 71 2.71 -50.39 8.24
C THR A 71 3.34 -49.00 8.27
N ALA A 72 4.37 -48.77 9.08
CA ALA A 72 5.06 -47.48 9.15
C ALA A 72 5.81 -47.14 7.84
N LEU A 73 6.52 -48.11 7.25
CA LEU A 73 7.21 -47.95 5.97
C LEU A 73 6.25 -47.64 4.80
N SER A 74 5.02 -48.11 4.92
CA SER A 74 3.97 -47.89 3.94
C SER A 74 3.42 -46.47 3.97
N PHE A 75 3.22 -45.90 5.16
CA PHE A 75 2.89 -44.48 5.31
C PHE A 75 4.05 -43.58 4.83
N TRP A 76 5.30 -43.96 5.12
CA TRP A 76 6.47 -43.24 4.61
C TRP A 76 6.54 -43.28 3.07
N GLY A 77 6.37 -44.46 2.46
CA GLY A 77 6.36 -44.62 1.01
C GLY A 77 5.22 -43.85 0.34
N TYR A 78 4.05 -43.75 0.97
CA TYR A 78 2.95 -42.90 0.49
C TYR A 78 3.32 -41.41 0.50
N TYR A 79 3.94 -40.93 1.57
CA TYR A 79 4.34 -39.52 1.70
C TYR A 79 5.38 -39.14 0.62
N GLU A 80 6.41 -39.98 0.46
CA GLU A 80 7.44 -39.78 -0.58
C GLU A 80 6.87 -39.84 -2.00
N LEU A 81 5.97 -40.79 -2.27
CA LEU A 81 5.33 -40.92 -3.58
C LEU A 81 4.42 -39.73 -3.89
N ASN A 82 3.64 -39.27 -2.91
CA ASN A 82 2.77 -38.11 -3.08
C ASN A 82 3.60 -36.84 -3.31
N SER A 83 4.67 -36.64 -2.54
CA SER A 83 5.62 -35.54 -2.75
C SER A 83 6.24 -35.58 -4.16
N PHE A 84 6.62 -36.76 -4.64
CA PHE A 84 7.17 -36.93 -5.99
C PHE A 84 6.14 -36.61 -7.09
N TYR A 85 4.87 -37.02 -6.93
CA TYR A 85 3.81 -36.70 -7.88
C TYR A 85 3.45 -35.22 -7.87
N GLU A 86 3.39 -34.59 -6.69
CA GLU A 86 3.15 -33.14 -6.55
C GLU A 86 4.26 -32.34 -7.24
N GLU A 87 5.53 -32.70 -7.00
CA GLU A 87 6.68 -32.06 -7.65
C GLU A 87 6.63 -32.22 -9.18
N LYS A 88 6.36 -33.45 -9.67
CA LYS A 88 6.26 -33.71 -11.11
C LYS A 88 5.08 -32.98 -11.76
N THR A 89 3.94 -32.91 -11.07
CA THR A 89 2.74 -32.19 -11.55
C THR A 89 3.03 -30.70 -11.65
N ARG A 90 3.65 -30.12 -10.61
CA ARG A 90 4.10 -28.73 -10.60
C ARG A 90 5.06 -28.42 -11.76
N VAL A 91 6.03 -29.29 -12.04
CA VAL A 91 6.94 -29.12 -13.19
C VAL A 91 6.20 -29.15 -14.53
N ILE A 92 5.20 -30.03 -14.68
CA ILE A 92 4.38 -30.10 -15.91
C ILE A 92 3.55 -28.81 -16.07
N GLU A 93 2.92 -28.33 -15.00
CA GLU A 93 2.15 -27.08 -15.00
C GLU A 93 3.03 -25.88 -15.32
N LEU A 94 4.18 -25.75 -14.65
CA LEU A 94 5.16 -24.69 -14.93
C LEU A 94 5.60 -24.68 -16.40
N ASN A 95 5.91 -25.85 -16.97
CA ASN A 95 6.31 -25.94 -18.38
C ASN A 95 5.16 -25.61 -19.33
N LYS A 96 3.92 -25.96 -18.98
CA LYS A 96 2.72 -25.60 -19.75
C LYS A 96 2.49 -24.09 -19.73
N GLU A 97 2.63 -23.45 -18.58
CA GLU A 97 2.50 -21.98 -18.46
C GLU A 97 3.62 -21.26 -19.22
N LYS A 98 4.87 -21.72 -19.11
CA LYS A 98 5.99 -21.18 -19.89
C LYS A 98 5.73 -21.29 -21.39
N LEU A 99 5.11 -22.38 -21.83
CA LEU A 99 4.70 -22.56 -23.22
C LEU A 99 3.62 -21.55 -23.63
N PHE A 100 2.62 -21.29 -22.78
CA PHE A 100 1.59 -20.28 -23.04
C PHE A 100 2.17 -18.87 -23.10
N LEU A 101 3.05 -18.51 -22.17
CA LEU A 101 3.76 -17.24 -22.21
C LEU A 101 4.59 -17.11 -23.49
N ARG A 102 5.37 -18.13 -23.87
CA ARG A 102 6.12 -18.12 -25.13
C ARG A 102 5.22 -17.92 -26.35
N LYS A 103 4.05 -18.56 -26.39
CA LYS A 103 3.08 -18.42 -27.50
C LYS A 103 2.48 -17.02 -27.58
N ALA A 104 2.36 -16.32 -26.46
CA ALA A 104 1.89 -14.94 -26.43
C ALA A 104 2.94 -13.93 -26.92
N LEU A 105 4.20 -14.36 -27.10
CA LEU A 105 5.32 -13.52 -27.52
C LEU A 105 5.70 -13.81 -28.98
N GLU A 106 5.88 -12.74 -29.74
CA GLU A 106 6.32 -12.83 -31.12
C GLU A 106 7.82 -12.59 -31.23
N ASN A 107 8.49 -13.33 -32.11
CA ASN A 107 9.92 -13.21 -32.39
C ASN A 107 10.85 -13.40 -31.17
N LEU A 108 10.38 -14.06 -30.09
CA LEU A 108 11.26 -14.44 -28.98
C LEU A 108 12.27 -15.50 -29.47
N PRO A 109 13.59 -15.23 -29.42
CA PRO A 109 14.57 -16.19 -29.90
C PRO A 109 14.50 -17.53 -29.14
N SER A 110 14.74 -18.63 -29.84
CA SER A 110 14.62 -19.98 -29.28
C SER A 110 15.63 -20.29 -28.17
N ASN A 111 16.76 -19.58 -28.17
CA ASN A 111 17.83 -19.70 -27.18
C ASN A 111 17.62 -18.82 -25.92
N ILE A 112 16.57 -18.01 -25.88
CA ILE A 112 16.19 -17.26 -24.66
C ILE A 112 15.31 -18.17 -23.82
N GLU A 113 15.75 -18.49 -22.61
CA GLU A 113 14.99 -19.30 -21.67
C GLU A 113 13.98 -18.42 -20.90
N ILE A 114 12.83 -19.01 -20.55
CA ILE A 114 11.86 -18.41 -19.62
C ILE A 114 12.16 -18.99 -18.24
N SER A 115 12.54 -18.13 -17.29
CA SER A 115 12.84 -18.55 -15.92
C SER A 115 11.61 -19.17 -15.23
N ASP A 116 11.82 -19.86 -14.11
CA ASP A 116 10.72 -20.43 -13.30
C ASP A 116 9.79 -19.36 -12.70
N ARG A 117 10.22 -18.09 -12.69
CA ARG A 117 9.41 -16.94 -12.30
C ARG A 117 8.79 -16.21 -13.49
N PHE A 118 8.78 -16.82 -14.67
CA PHE A 118 8.22 -16.23 -15.89
C PHE A 118 8.87 -14.91 -16.33
N ILE A 119 10.13 -14.70 -15.91
CA ILE A 119 10.95 -13.54 -16.32
C ILE A 119 11.73 -13.88 -17.60
N ILE A 120 11.73 -12.93 -18.53
CA ILE A 120 12.42 -12.93 -19.82
C ILE A 120 13.20 -11.62 -19.92
N SER A 121 14.49 -11.68 -20.23
CA SER A 121 15.31 -10.47 -20.45
C SER A 121 16.33 -10.67 -21.56
N THR A 122 16.45 -9.66 -22.41
CA THR A 122 17.43 -9.50 -23.49
C THR A 122 18.19 -8.19 -23.39
N GLN A 123 18.08 -7.46 -22.27
CA GLN A 123 18.63 -6.11 -22.08
C GLN A 123 20.13 -5.98 -22.40
N ASP A 124 20.92 -7.04 -22.16
CA ASP A 124 22.36 -7.06 -22.43
C ASP A 124 22.75 -7.89 -23.66
N ARG A 125 21.80 -8.24 -24.52
CA ARG A 125 22.04 -9.09 -25.69
C ARG A 125 21.91 -8.28 -26.98
N PHE A 126 22.91 -8.41 -27.83
CA PHE A 126 22.99 -7.72 -29.11
C PHE A 126 23.10 -8.73 -30.24
N ASP A 127 22.54 -8.38 -31.40
CA ASP A 127 22.75 -9.13 -32.63
C ASP A 127 24.19 -8.94 -33.15
N ASN A 128 24.53 -9.63 -34.25
CA ASN A 128 25.85 -9.55 -34.85
C ASN A 128 26.17 -8.15 -35.42
N GLN A 129 25.19 -7.27 -35.52
CA GLN A 129 25.28 -5.90 -36.00
C GLN A 129 25.33 -4.88 -34.84
N GLY A 130 25.26 -5.34 -33.58
CA GLY A 130 25.28 -4.49 -32.40
C GLY A 130 23.93 -3.87 -32.03
N ASN A 131 22.81 -4.31 -32.62
CA ASN A 131 21.47 -3.86 -32.23
C ASN A 131 20.94 -4.68 -31.05
N PRO A 132 20.19 -4.08 -30.11
CA PRO A 132 19.55 -4.82 -29.03
C PRO A 132 18.63 -5.92 -29.58
N ILE A 133 18.74 -7.13 -29.05
CA ILE A 133 17.80 -8.20 -29.35
C ILE A 133 16.48 -7.88 -28.65
N THR A 134 15.39 -7.82 -29.41
CA THR A 134 14.05 -7.54 -28.91
C THR A 134 13.07 -8.64 -29.27
N PHE A 135 11.99 -8.74 -28.51
CA PHE A 135 10.82 -9.58 -28.83
C PHE A 135 9.55 -8.74 -28.70
N LYS A 136 8.42 -9.26 -29.17
CA LYS A 136 7.16 -8.51 -29.22
C LYS A 136 6.11 -9.08 -28.29
N TRP A 137 5.31 -8.17 -27.72
CA TRP A 137 4.09 -8.50 -27.00
C TRP A 137 3.00 -7.51 -27.40
N GLY A 138 2.08 -7.96 -28.26
CA GLY A 138 1.16 -7.08 -28.97
C GLY A 138 1.91 -6.04 -29.79
N GLU A 139 1.64 -4.76 -29.52
CA GLU A 139 2.25 -3.63 -30.23
C GLU A 139 3.61 -3.20 -29.65
N LEU A 140 4.06 -3.79 -28.54
CA LEU A 140 5.27 -3.38 -27.83
C LEU A 140 6.49 -4.19 -28.27
N ASN A 141 7.61 -3.51 -28.47
CA ASN A 141 8.94 -4.07 -28.73
C ASN A 141 9.72 -4.10 -27.41
N LEU A 142 9.84 -5.29 -26.83
CA LEU A 142 10.33 -5.51 -25.49
C LEU A 142 11.80 -5.92 -25.45
N THR A 143 12.47 -5.52 -24.37
CA THR A 143 13.78 -6.01 -23.93
C THR A 143 13.67 -6.84 -22.65
N SER A 144 12.57 -6.70 -21.90
CA SER A 144 12.25 -7.59 -20.79
C SER A 144 10.75 -7.69 -20.58
N LEU A 145 10.34 -8.82 -20.02
CA LEU A 145 8.99 -9.08 -19.57
C LEU A 145 9.06 -9.93 -18.30
N ASP A 146 8.35 -9.51 -17.28
CA ASP A 146 8.20 -10.18 -16.00
C ASP A 146 6.70 -10.40 -15.78
N ALA A 147 6.30 -11.67 -15.83
CA ALA A 147 4.94 -12.12 -15.57
C ALA A 147 4.88 -12.96 -14.29
N ASP A 148 5.71 -12.65 -13.29
CA ASP A 148 5.65 -13.26 -11.95
C ASP A 148 4.34 -12.85 -11.25
N GLY A 149 3.25 -13.53 -11.62
CA GLY A 149 1.88 -13.29 -11.19
C GLY A 149 0.88 -13.19 -12.36
N LEU A 150 -0.30 -13.78 -12.20
CA LEU A 150 -1.35 -13.81 -13.25
C LEU A 150 -1.94 -12.44 -13.56
N TYR A 151 -1.90 -11.52 -12.60
CA TYR A 151 -2.67 -10.28 -12.64
C TYR A 151 -1.87 -9.08 -13.14
N LYS A 152 -0.55 -9.10 -13.05
CA LYS A 152 0.31 -7.98 -13.42
C LYS A 152 1.50 -8.45 -14.23
N ILE A 153 1.75 -7.76 -15.34
CA ILE A 153 2.92 -7.97 -16.19
C ILE A 153 3.72 -6.68 -16.22
N LYS A 154 5.00 -6.79 -15.93
CA LYS A 154 5.96 -5.68 -15.95
C LYS A 154 6.86 -5.83 -17.16
N VAL A 155 7.02 -4.79 -17.97
CA VAL A 155 7.76 -4.86 -19.22
C VAL A 155 8.73 -3.69 -19.37
N SER A 156 9.92 -3.94 -19.92
CA SER A 156 10.78 -2.89 -20.47
C SER A 156 10.59 -2.83 -21.98
N SER A 157 10.07 -1.72 -22.50
CA SER A 157 9.75 -1.52 -23.92
C SER A 157 10.61 -0.42 -24.55
N LEU A 158 10.98 -0.60 -25.83
CA LEU A 158 11.67 0.44 -26.62
C LEU A 158 10.70 1.46 -27.23
N ASN A 159 9.44 1.07 -27.47
CA ASN A 159 8.37 1.97 -27.88
C ASN A 159 7.38 2.22 -26.73
N GLN A 160 6.72 3.37 -26.79
CA GLN A 160 5.78 3.81 -25.77
C GLN A 160 4.40 3.15 -25.94
N PRO A 161 3.64 2.94 -24.84
CA PRO A 161 2.24 2.54 -24.91
C PRO A 161 1.42 3.60 -25.67
N LYS A 162 0.36 3.16 -26.36
CA LYS A 162 -0.55 4.07 -27.10
C LYS A 162 -1.47 4.82 -26.14
N GLU A 163 -1.64 4.29 -24.93
CA GLU A 163 -2.52 4.74 -23.86
C GLU A 163 -1.89 5.86 -23.00
N LEU A 164 -0.74 6.42 -23.37
CA LEU A 164 -0.16 7.55 -22.63
C LEU A 164 -0.77 8.88 -23.07
N PRO A 165 -0.88 9.86 -22.15
CA PRO A 165 -1.18 11.23 -22.52
C PRO A 165 -0.15 11.76 -23.52
N LYS A 166 -0.62 12.61 -24.44
CA LYS A 166 0.21 13.21 -25.50
C LYS A 166 1.41 13.93 -24.89
N GLY A 167 2.59 13.61 -25.40
CA GLY A 167 3.84 14.25 -24.99
C GLY A 167 4.47 13.69 -23.71
N MET A 168 3.84 12.71 -23.05
CA MET A 168 4.44 11.99 -21.93
C MET A 168 5.25 10.78 -22.41
N LEU A 169 6.35 10.49 -21.71
CA LEU A 169 7.25 9.38 -22.03
C LEU A 169 7.62 8.61 -20.76
N CYS A 170 7.38 7.30 -20.77
CA CYS A 170 7.86 6.39 -19.74
C CYS A 170 9.40 6.27 -19.79
N SER A 171 10.02 6.26 -18.62
CA SER A 171 11.47 6.22 -18.38
C SER A 171 12.03 4.82 -18.16
N SER A 172 11.18 3.90 -17.72
CA SER A 172 11.54 2.56 -17.27
C SER A 172 10.36 1.61 -17.43
N ASP A 173 10.41 0.49 -16.70
CA ASP A 173 9.37 -0.54 -16.66
C ASP A 173 7.95 0.02 -16.67
N ILE A 174 7.16 -0.52 -17.59
CA ILE A 174 5.74 -0.26 -17.77
C ILE A 174 4.98 -1.44 -17.16
N ILE A 175 3.93 -1.15 -16.41
CA ILE A 175 3.11 -2.14 -15.73
C ILE A 175 1.77 -2.24 -16.47
N PHE A 176 1.38 -3.46 -16.74
CA PHE A 176 0.10 -3.83 -17.32
C PHE A 176 -0.66 -4.71 -16.34
N GLU A 177 -1.96 -4.53 -16.24
CA GLU A 177 -2.84 -5.29 -15.36
C GLU A 177 -3.87 -6.07 -16.19
N ARG A 178 -4.22 -7.27 -15.72
CA ARG A 178 -5.22 -8.12 -16.37
C ARG A 178 -6.61 -7.49 -16.26
N LYS A 179 -7.37 -7.48 -17.35
CA LYS A 179 -8.73 -6.91 -17.40
C LYS A 179 -9.75 -7.69 -16.55
N ASP A 180 -9.57 -9.01 -16.46
CA ASP A 180 -10.44 -9.93 -15.71
C ASP A 180 -9.64 -10.69 -14.65
N GLU A 181 -9.76 -10.25 -13.41
CA GLU A 181 -9.09 -10.83 -12.25
C GLU A 181 -9.81 -12.08 -11.68
N SER A 182 -11.04 -12.35 -12.12
CA SER A 182 -11.82 -13.48 -11.60
C SER A 182 -11.33 -14.84 -12.12
N LYS A 183 -10.57 -14.84 -13.22
CA LYS A 183 -10.02 -16.06 -13.82
C LYS A 183 -8.72 -16.48 -13.14
N GLN A 184 -8.80 -17.52 -12.34
CA GLN A 184 -7.64 -18.14 -11.68
C GLN A 184 -6.95 -19.20 -12.55
N ASP A 185 -7.69 -19.82 -13.48
CA ASP A 185 -7.14 -20.85 -14.35
C ASP A 185 -6.25 -20.26 -15.45
N VAL A 186 -5.10 -20.91 -15.67
CA VAL A 186 -4.13 -20.54 -16.71
C VAL A 186 -4.40 -21.33 -17.99
N ASP A 187 -4.65 -20.61 -19.07
CA ASP A 187 -4.91 -21.11 -20.41
C ASP A 187 -3.99 -20.45 -21.46
N ASP A 188 -4.17 -20.83 -22.72
CA ASP A 188 -3.37 -20.34 -23.85
C ASP A 188 -3.60 -18.85 -24.17
N ASN A 189 -4.65 -18.25 -23.62
CA ASN A 189 -4.95 -16.82 -23.78
C ASN A 189 -4.45 -16.00 -22.60
N THR A 190 -4.05 -16.62 -21.50
CA THR A 190 -3.79 -15.93 -20.23
C THR A 190 -2.79 -14.79 -20.36
N TYR A 191 -1.69 -15.01 -21.08
CA TYR A 191 -0.61 -14.04 -21.25
C TYR A 191 -0.75 -13.15 -22.51
N ARG A 192 -1.87 -13.20 -23.23
CA ARG A 192 -2.06 -12.39 -24.45
C ARG A 192 -2.24 -10.91 -24.13
N TYR A 193 -1.59 -10.04 -24.91
CA TYR A 193 -1.60 -8.58 -24.72
C TYR A 193 -3.02 -8.01 -24.60
N GLU A 194 -3.98 -8.50 -25.38
CA GLU A 194 -5.35 -7.98 -25.41
C GLU A 194 -6.11 -8.18 -24.10
N ASN A 195 -5.67 -9.12 -23.27
CA ASN A 195 -6.24 -9.39 -21.95
C ASN A 195 -5.70 -8.46 -20.86
N TYR A 196 -4.73 -7.61 -21.18
CA TYR A 196 -4.15 -6.65 -20.28
C TYR A 196 -4.48 -5.21 -20.72
N ARG A 197 -4.40 -4.30 -19.75
CA ARG A 197 -4.52 -2.85 -19.94
C ARG A 197 -3.32 -2.18 -19.30
N PHE A 198 -2.94 -1.01 -19.83
CA PHE A 198 -1.92 -0.19 -19.21
C PHE A 198 -2.37 0.19 -17.79
N ASP A 199 -1.51 -0.01 -16.80
CA ASP A 199 -1.75 0.36 -15.40
C ASP A 199 -0.91 1.58 -15.04
N SER A 200 0.41 1.46 -15.14
CA SER A 200 1.29 2.54 -14.70
C SER A 200 2.67 2.50 -15.35
N CYS A 201 3.34 3.65 -15.36
CA CYS A 201 4.75 3.72 -15.66
C CYS A 201 5.41 4.92 -14.97
N LYS A 202 6.73 4.85 -14.83
CA LYS A 202 7.52 5.97 -14.32
C LYS A 202 7.80 6.96 -15.44
N ILE A 203 7.40 8.22 -15.31
CA ILE A 203 7.66 9.28 -16.29
C ILE A 203 9.03 9.90 -16.02
N LYS A 204 9.83 10.09 -17.10
CA LYS A 204 11.19 10.61 -16.98
C LYS A 204 11.19 12.05 -16.54
N ASN A 205 10.60 12.89 -17.41
CA ASN A 205 10.57 14.34 -17.32
C ASN A 205 9.23 14.80 -17.88
N TRP A 206 8.57 15.69 -17.15
CA TRP A 206 7.39 16.39 -17.63
C TRP A 206 7.38 17.81 -17.05
N ILE A 207 7.05 18.80 -17.87
CA ILE A 207 6.88 20.16 -17.43
C ILE A 207 5.40 20.34 -17.14
N LEU A 208 5.09 20.42 -15.85
CA LEU A 208 3.76 20.77 -15.38
C LEU A 208 3.63 22.29 -15.28
N GLU A 209 2.53 22.84 -15.75
CA GLU A 209 2.19 24.24 -15.55
C GLU A 209 1.02 24.36 -14.56
N LEU A 210 1.28 24.91 -13.37
CA LEU A 210 0.26 25.22 -12.36
C LEU A 210 0.36 26.69 -11.99
N ASN A 211 -0.73 27.45 -12.14
CA ASN A 211 -0.80 28.88 -11.87
C ASN A 211 0.38 29.68 -12.46
N ASN A 212 0.65 29.50 -13.76
CA ASN A 212 1.78 30.09 -14.48
C ASN A 212 3.19 29.72 -13.91
N GLN A 213 3.27 28.80 -12.95
CA GLN A 213 4.52 28.23 -12.48
C GLN A 213 4.84 26.99 -13.32
N LYS A 214 6.02 26.99 -13.94
CA LYS A 214 6.56 25.82 -14.62
C LYS A 214 7.32 24.97 -13.62
N ILE A 215 6.81 23.76 -13.39
CA ILE A 215 7.33 22.81 -12.43
C ILE A 215 7.90 21.64 -13.21
N GLN A 216 9.22 21.45 -13.10
CA GLN A 216 9.88 20.27 -13.64
C GLN A 216 9.58 19.09 -12.70
N LEU A 217 8.81 18.13 -13.20
CA LEU A 217 8.57 16.86 -12.51
C LEU A 217 9.46 15.78 -13.12
N GLU A 218 10.20 15.09 -12.26
CA GLU A 218 11.11 14.03 -12.65
C GLU A 218 10.75 12.75 -11.90
N ASN A 219 10.90 11.61 -12.57
CA ASN A 219 10.86 10.30 -11.93
C ASN A 219 9.57 9.96 -11.15
N PHE A 220 8.42 10.57 -11.50
CA PHE A 220 7.13 10.28 -10.86
C PHE A 220 6.41 9.10 -11.54
N ILE A 221 5.47 8.48 -10.84
CA ILE A 221 4.66 7.39 -11.40
C ILE A 221 3.34 7.97 -11.90
N LEU A 222 3.05 7.70 -13.17
CA LEU A 222 1.76 7.97 -13.79
C LEU A 222 0.94 6.69 -13.78
N HIS A 223 -0.28 6.77 -13.25
CA HIS A 223 -1.25 5.68 -13.28
C HIS A 223 -2.36 6.02 -14.27
N SER A 224 -2.79 5.08 -15.10
CA SER A 224 -4.07 5.18 -15.79
C SER A 224 -5.17 4.71 -14.85
N ASN A 225 -6.27 5.43 -14.83
CA ASN A 225 -7.41 5.05 -14.00
C ASN A 225 -8.59 4.64 -14.88
N ASP A 226 -8.66 3.33 -15.12
CA ASP A 226 -9.87 2.66 -15.58
C ASP A 226 -10.60 1.93 -14.42
N LYS A 227 -10.02 1.86 -13.21
CA LYS A 227 -10.60 1.29 -11.97
C LYS A 227 -9.90 1.80 -10.68
N GLU A 228 -10.57 1.61 -9.54
CA GLU A 228 -10.29 1.99 -8.14
C GLU A 228 -8.86 1.87 -7.56
N TYR A 229 -7.90 1.27 -8.26
CA TYR A 229 -6.63 0.89 -7.65
C TYR A 229 -5.51 1.91 -7.92
N ILE A 230 -5.35 2.85 -6.99
CA ILE A 230 -4.18 3.72 -6.91
C ILE A 230 -3.33 3.08 -5.82
N GLY A 231 -2.24 2.40 -6.22
CA GLY A 231 -1.61 1.34 -5.41
C GLY A 231 -1.24 1.68 -3.97
N TYR A 232 -0.91 0.65 -3.17
CA TYR A 232 -0.68 0.64 -1.70
C TYR A 232 -0.03 1.87 -1.02
N LYS A 233 0.75 2.70 -1.72
CA LYS A 233 1.27 3.97 -1.18
C LYS A 233 0.17 5.04 -1.03
N TYR A 234 -1.00 4.83 -1.64
CA TYR A 234 -2.04 5.84 -1.86
C TYR A 234 -3.43 5.39 -1.39
N ASP A 235 -3.54 4.27 -0.66
CA ASP A 235 -4.82 3.71 -0.17
C ASP A 235 -5.69 4.76 0.56
N ASN A 236 -5.07 5.74 1.20
CA ASN A 236 -5.77 6.82 1.93
C ASN A 236 -6.43 7.87 1.02
N ILE A 237 -6.02 8.00 -0.25
CA ILE A 237 -6.54 9.03 -1.18
C ILE A 237 -7.28 8.43 -2.39
N ALA A 238 -7.13 7.13 -2.65
CA ALA A 238 -7.76 6.45 -3.79
C ALA A 238 -9.29 6.63 -3.83
N GLY A 239 -9.96 6.49 -2.69
CA GLY A 239 -11.41 6.70 -2.59
C GLY A 239 -11.83 8.13 -2.93
N GLU A 240 -11.01 9.11 -2.58
CA GLU A 240 -11.27 10.52 -2.86
C GLU A 240 -11.02 10.88 -4.32
N ILE A 241 -10.01 10.29 -4.95
CA ILE A 241 -9.77 10.41 -6.38
C ILE A 241 -10.96 9.86 -7.17
N LYS A 242 -11.52 8.72 -6.77
CA LYS A 242 -12.71 8.18 -7.42
C LYS A 242 -13.94 9.08 -7.25
N LYS A 243 -14.18 9.60 -6.04
CA LYS A 243 -15.27 10.56 -5.80
C LYS A 243 -15.12 11.80 -6.68
N ALA A 244 -13.90 12.33 -6.77
CA ALA A 244 -13.55 13.47 -7.60
C ALA A 244 -13.81 13.22 -9.09
N ALA A 245 -13.33 12.10 -9.62
CA ALA A 245 -13.52 11.72 -11.00
C ALA A 245 -15.01 11.54 -11.35
N ASN A 246 -15.77 10.86 -10.49
CA ASN A 246 -17.22 10.70 -10.66
C ASN A 246 -17.94 12.05 -10.71
N LYS A 247 -17.57 12.97 -9.81
CA LYS A 247 -18.14 14.32 -9.77
C LYS A 247 -17.85 15.13 -11.02
N LEU A 248 -16.65 14.96 -11.58
CA LEU A 248 -16.23 15.60 -12.82
C LEU A 248 -16.70 14.83 -14.07
N ASN A 249 -17.48 13.75 -13.90
CA ASN A 249 -17.94 12.85 -14.98
C ASN A 249 -16.80 12.32 -15.86
N LEU A 250 -15.64 12.03 -15.26
CA LEU A 250 -14.48 11.50 -15.97
C LEU A 250 -14.61 9.99 -16.14
N THR A 251 -14.62 9.52 -17.39
CA THR A 251 -14.63 8.09 -17.74
C THR A 251 -13.24 7.54 -18.04
N HIS A 252 -12.30 8.41 -18.43
CA HIS A 252 -10.91 8.06 -18.67
C HIS A 252 -10.02 9.23 -18.25
N TYR A 253 -9.02 8.95 -17.42
CA TYR A 253 -8.07 9.94 -16.90
C TYR A 253 -6.82 9.26 -16.39
N TRP A 254 -5.77 10.05 -16.22
CA TRP A 254 -4.55 9.61 -15.55
C TRP A 254 -4.36 10.33 -14.23
N VAL A 255 -3.70 9.64 -13.31
CA VAL A 255 -3.40 10.14 -11.99
C VAL A 255 -1.89 10.25 -11.84
N ALA A 256 -1.44 11.43 -11.46
CA ALA A 256 -0.06 11.67 -11.03
C ALA A 256 -0.08 12.22 -9.61
N VAL A 257 0.60 11.54 -8.68
CA VAL A 257 0.77 12.04 -7.31
C VAL A 257 2.05 12.86 -7.26
N LEU A 258 1.95 14.09 -6.76
CA LEU A 258 3.07 15.00 -6.69
C LEU A 258 3.73 14.96 -5.32
N ASP A 259 5.05 15.02 -5.31
CA ASP A 259 5.81 15.39 -4.11
C ASP A 259 5.76 16.90 -3.94
N GLY A 260 5.29 17.39 -2.81
CA GLY A 260 5.16 18.82 -2.59
C GLY A 260 4.01 19.20 -1.69
N TYR A 261 3.77 20.51 -1.60
CA TYR A 261 2.57 21.06 -1.00
C TYR A 261 2.14 22.32 -1.78
N ALA A 262 0.89 22.71 -1.63
CA ALA A 262 0.40 23.98 -2.13
C ALA A 262 -0.04 24.88 -0.96
N ARG A 263 0.10 26.19 -1.15
CA ARG A 263 -0.49 27.21 -0.28
C ARG A 263 -1.76 27.73 -0.94
N LEU A 264 -2.85 27.75 -0.18
CA LEU A 264 -4.04 28.52 -0.54
C LEU A 264 -4.06 29.75 0.36
N ASP A 265 -3.98 30.92 -0.24
CA ASP A 265 -3.68 32.15 0.47
C ASP A 265 -2.39 32.01 1.32
N ASN A 266 -2.22 32.85 2.34
CA ASN A 266 -1.10 32.74 3.28
C ASN A 266 -1.44 31.88 4.51
N GLU A 267 -2.65 31.34 4.55
CA GLU A 267 -3.23 30.76 5.76
C GLU A 267 -3.43 29.24 5.67
N TRP A 268 -3.53 28.67 4.47
CA TRP A 268 -3.92 27.26 4.27
C TRP A 268 -2.85 26.48 3.52
N ILE A 269 -2.75 25.19 3.87
CA ILE A 269 -1.81 24.25 3.28
C ILE A 269 -2.59 23.08 2.68
N VAL A 270 -2.21 22.69 1.47
CA VAL A 270 -2.71 21.51 0.77
C VAL A 270 -1.57 20.51 0.65
N ASP A 271 -1.78 19.31 1.18
CA ASP A 271 -0.81 18.20 1.14
C ASP A 271 -1.46 16.93 0.53
N GLY A 272 -0.65 15.93 0.18
CA GLY A 272 -1.11 14.72 -0.48
C GLY A 272 -1.70 15.02 -1.86
N ILE A 273 -0.96 15.79 -2.67
CA ILE A 273 -1.46 16.34 -3.93
C ILE A 273 -1.53 15.26 -5.01
N ALA A 274 -2.71 15.04 -5.57
CA ALA A 274 -2.93 14.21 -6.75
C ALA A 274 -3.49 15.03 -7.91
N LEU A 275 -2.96 14.83 -9.10
CA LEU A 275 -3.42 15.44 -10.35
C LEU A 275 -4.30 14.47 -11.11
N LEU A 276 -5.40 14.98 -11.67
CA LEU A 276 -6.18 14.30 -12.69
C LEU A 276 -5.84 14.93 -14.05
N LEU A 277 -5.42 14.10 -15.00
CA LEU A 277 -4.96 14.52 -16.32
C LEU A 277 -5.88 14.00 -17.43
N ASN A 278 -6.01 14.76 -18.51
CA ASN A 278 -6.66 14.33 -19.75
C ASN A 278 -5.67 13.72 -20.76
N GLU A 279 -6.16 13.34 -21.93
CA GLU A 279 -5.36 12.71 -23.00
C GLU A 279 -4.31 13.66 -23.58
N GLU A 280 -4.48 14.96 -23.40
CA GLU A 280 -3.58 16.03 -23.83
C GLU A 280 -2.52 16.35 -22.77
N ALA A 281 -2.42 15.54 -21.70
CA ALA A 281 -1.54 15.78 -20.56
C ALA A 281 -1.84 17.09 -19.81
N GLN A 282 -3.06 17.63 -19.92
CA GLN A 282 -3.47 18.83 -19.21
C GLN A 282 -4.11 18.46 -17.87
N VAL A 283 -3.82 19.25 -16.84
CA VAL A 283 -4.46 19.09 -15.52
C VAL A 283 -5.92 19.51 -15.61
N ILE A 284 -6.81 18.54 -15.42
CA ILE A 284 -8.26 18.74 -15.30
C ILE A 284 -8.57 19.31 -13.91
N SER A 285 -8.01 18.66 -12.89
CA SER A 285 -8.24 18.99 -11.48
C SER A 285 -7.07 18.52 -10.65
N LEU A 286 -6.88 19.18 -9.51
CA LEU A 286 -5.97 18.77 -8.46
C LEU A 286 -6.77 18.43 -7.21
N LEU A 287 -6.35 17.41 -6.49
CA LEU A 287 -6.94 16.93 -5.25
C LEU A 287 -5.90 17.04 -4.14
N GLY A 288 -6.30 17.50 -2.96
CA GLY A 288 -5.42 17.39 -1.79
C GLY A 288 -6.15 17.64 -0.48
N THR A 289 -5.48 17.33 0.61
CA THR A 289 -6.01 17.55 1.96
C THR A 289 -5.65 18.97 2.39
N ILE A 290 -6.68 19.80 2.61
CA ILE A 290 -6.54 21.18 3.07
C ILE A 290 -6.51 21.22 4.61
N GLN A 291 -5.60 22.01 5.17
CA GLN A 291 -5.53 22.32 6.60
C GLN A 291 -5.14 23.80 6.84
N HIS A 292 -5.52 24.37 7.99
CA HIS A 292 -4.98 25.66 8.40
C HIS A 292 -3.49 25.55 8.73
N SER A 293 -2.74 26.63 8.48
CA SER A 293 -1.33 26.79 8.84
C SER A 293 -1.07 26.50 10.32
N SER A 294 -1.94 26.94 11.24
CA SER A 294 -1.80 26.63 12.67
C SER A 294 -2.08 25.17 13.05
N GLY A 295 -2.68 24.38 12.15
CA GLY A 295 -3.02 22.97 12.37
C GLY A 295 -4.25 22.73 13.26
N LEU A 296 -5.06 23.77 13.54
CA LEU A 296 -6.24 23.70 14.43
C LEU A 296 -7.54 23.25 13.74
N ASN A 297 -8.56 23.01 14.58
CA ASN A 297 -9.64 22.09 14.27
C ASN A 297 -10.76 22.63 13.36
N ASN A 298 -10.75 23.93 13.07
CA ASN A 298 -11.74 24.58 12.21
C ASN A 298 -10.99 25.34 11.13
N ILE A 299 -11.64 25.50 9.98
CA ILE A 299 -11.07 26.23 8.85
C ILE A 299 -12.06 27.35 8.50
N GLN A 300 -11.59 28.56 8.27
CA GLN A 300 -12.41 29.66 7.78
C GLN A 300 -11.80 30.21 6.49
N ILE A 301 -12.30 29.77 5.33
CA ILE A 301 -11.79 30.29 4.06
C ILE A 301 -12.75 31.33 3.53
N GLN A 302 -12.28 32.56 3.31
CA GLN A 302 -13.09 33.67 2.80
C GLN A 302 -14.44 33.84 3.53
N GLY A 303 -14.41 33.77 4.87
CA GLY A 303 -15.60 33.91 5.71
C GLY A 303 -16.39 32.61 5.96
N CYS A 304 -16.10 31.53 5.22
CA CYS A 304 -16.85 30.29 5.24
C CYS A 304 -16.27 29.29 6.25
N LEU A 305 -17.10 28.88 7.22
CA LEU A 305 -16.69 27.89 8.23
C LEU A 305 -16.73 26.48 7.65
N ILE A 306 -15.58 25.82 7.72
CA ILE A 306 -15.38 24.45 7.31
C ILE A 306 -15.08 23.56 8.51
N LYS A 307 -15.93 22.53 8.69
CA LYS A 307 -15.73 21.39 9.59
C LYS A 307 -15.76 20.16 8.71
N PRO A 308 -14.78 19.24 8.75
CA PRO A 308 -13.68 19.06 9.73
C PRO A 308 -12.41 19.91 9.50
N SER A 309 -11.47 19.81 10.45
CA SER A 309 -10.16 20.50 10.51
C SER A 309 -9.20 20.23 9.35
N GLN A 310 -9.46 19.13 8.67
CA GLN A 310 -8.76 18.66 7.50
C GLN A 310 -9.80 18.03 6.61
N PHE A 311 -9.89 18.49 5.38
CA PHE A 311 -10.82 17.93 4.42
C PHE A 311 -10.14 17.84 3.07
N VAL A 312 -10.62 16.89 2.28
CA VAL A 312 -10.13 16.65 0.94
C VAL A 312 -10.89 17.59 0.03
N ALA A 313 -10.15 18.38 -0.74
CA ALA A 313 -10.72 19.39 -1.61
C ALA A 313 -10.33 19.16 -3.06
N LEU A 314 -11.25 19.56 -3.94
CA LEU A 314 -11.01 19.60 -5.37
C LEU A 314 -10.67 21.01 -5.81
N LEU A 315 -9.51 21.15 -6.41
CA LEU A 315 -8.93 22.38 -6.91
C LEU A 315 -9.04 22.34 -8.44
N SER A 316 -10.11 22.91 -8.97
CA SER A 316 -10.36 22.97 -10.42
C SER A 316 -9.62 24.15 -11.07
N ASN A 317 -9.36 24.04 -12.38
CA ASN A 317 -8.69 25.06 -13.19
C ASN A 317 -7.31 25.55 -12.68
N PRO A 318 -6.42 24.66 -12.18
CA PRO A 318 -5.15 25.13 -11.63
C PRO A 318 -4.24 25.78 -12.69
N ASN A 319 -4.46 25.55 -13.99
CA ASN A 319 -3.61 26.07 -15.07
C ASN A 319 -3.81 27.57 -15.33
N ASN A 320 -4.97 28.14 -14.98
CA ASN A 320 -5.33 29.53 -15.34
C ASN A 320 -5.32 30.52 -14.16
N GLY A 321 -4.70 30.13 -13.03
CA GLY A 321 -4.56 30.97 -11.84
C GLY A 321 -5.86 31.29 -11.09
N ARG A 322 -6.97 30.66 -11.48
CA ARG A 322 -8.23 30.65 -10.73
C ARG A 322 -8.48 29.23 -10.25
N THR A 323 -7.85 28.89 -9.13
CA THR A 323 -8.09 27.61 -8.48
C THR A 323 -9.39 27.72 -7.69
N ALA A 324 -10.43 27.03 -8.12
CA ALA A 324 -11.66 26.95 -7.33
C ALA A 324 -11.60 25.74 -6.42
N VAL A 325 -11.74 25.97 -5.11
CA VAL A 325 -11.87 24.92 -4.09
C VAL A 325 -13.32 24.51 -4.01
N ASP A 326 -13.61 23.24 -4.27
CA ASP A 326 -14.92 22.66 -4.07
C ASP A 326 -15.10 22.23 -2.61
N LEU A 327 -16.16 22.74 -1.98
CA LEU A 327 -16.45 22.57 -0.54
C LEU A 327 -17.65 21.64 -0.27
N GLU A 328 -18.08 20.81 -1.23
CA GLU A 328 -19.23 19.91 -1.00
C GLU A 328 -19.08 19.06 0.29
N GLY A 329 -20.16 19.01 1.08
CA GLY A 329 -20.19 18.37 2.40
C GLY A 329 -19.88 19.32 3.57
N VAL A 330 -19.48 20.56 3.27
CA VAL A 330 -19.19 21.60 4.25
C VAL A 330 -20.37 22.58 4.34
N ASN A 331 -21.08 22.55 5.46
CA ASN A 331 -22.13 23.49 5.94
C ASN A 331 -22.92 24.35 4.92
N THR A 332 -24.25 24.34 5.01
CA THR A 332 -25.22 24.92 4.06
C THR A 332 -25.13 26.44 3.81
N THR A 333 -24.30 27.17 4.56
CA THR A 333 -24.11 28.62 4.42
C THR A 333 -22.90 29.01 3.55
N CYS A 334 -22.07 28.05 3.12
CA CYS A 334 -20.89 28.33 2.31
C CYS A 334 -21.26 28.28 0.81
N PRO A 335 -20.62 29.10 -0.05
CA PRO A 335 -20.70 28.91 -1.48
C PRO A 335 -20.10 27.54 -1.83
N SER A 336 -20.61 26.91 -2.88
CA SER A 336 -20.12 25.61 -3.35
C SER A 336 -18.66 25.65 -3.80
N THR A 337 -18.18 26.84 -4.20
CA THR A 337 -16.81 27.09 -4.64
C THR A 337 -16.27 28.40 -4.09
N ILE A 338 -14.96 28.43 -3.83
CA ILE A 338 -14.20 29.63 -3.45
C ILE A 338 -12.93 29.74 -4.30
N GLU A 339 -12.43 30.96 -4.54
CA GLU A 339 -11.23 31.21 -5.36
C GLU A 339 -10.11 31.83 -4.51
N PRO A 340 -9.33 31.04 -3.76
CA PRO A 340 -8.13 31.53 -3.07
C PRO A 340 -6.96 31.72 -4.03
N SER A 341 -5.98 32.51 -3.61
CA SER A 341 -4.67 32.54 -4.28
C SER A 341 -3.94 31.20 -4.10
N PHE A 342 -3.26 30.71 -5.14
CA PHE A 342 -2.62 29.38 -5.14
C PHE A 342 -1.12 29.50 -5.41
N ALA A 343 -0.29 28.81 -4.64
CA ALA A 343 1.13 28.67 -4.94
C ALA A 343 1.60 27.24 -4.66
N TYR A 344 2.29 26.63 -5.62
CA TYR A 344 2.83 25.28 -5.48
C TYR A 344 4.33 25.29 -5.13
N PHE A 345 4.73 24.37 -4.27
CA PHE A 345 6.11 24.18 -3.85
C PHE A 345 6.53 22.72 -4.08
N ASN A 346 7.44 22.50 -5.03
CA ASN A 346 7.96 21.18 -5.40
C ASN A 346 9.01 20.66 -4.40
N LYS A 347 8.64 20.56 -3.12
CA LYS A 347 9.49 20.03 -2.05
C LYS A 347 8.63 19.25 -1.06
N PRO A 348 8.99 18.01 -0.71
CA PRO A 348 8.21 17.20 0.22
C PRO A 348 8.18 17.86 1.61
N LEU A 349 7.01 17.82 2.25
CA LEU A 349 6.74 18.39 3.58
C LEU A 349 7.69 17.83 4.67
N ASN A 350 8.07 16.56 4.54
CA ASN A 350 8.75 15.78 5.57
C ASN A 350 10.25 15.57 5.32
N SER A 351 10.92 16.43 4.53
CA SER A 351 12.38 16.33 4.43
C SER A 351 13.03 16.48 5.82
N GLU A 352 13.93 15.55 6.14
CA GLU A 352 14.43 15.20 7.48
C GLU A 352 15.36 16.24 8.14
N THR A 353 15.40 17.48 7.65
CA THR A 353 16.21 18.53 8.26
C THR A 353 15.59 19.00 9.57
N SER A 354 16.32 18.74 10.65
CA SER A 354 16.08 19.12 12.06
C SER A 354 14.90 20.06 12.30
N PHE A 355 13.87 19.50 12.93
CA PHE A 355 12.56 20.10 13.16
C PHE A 355 12.54 21.29 14.14
N TYR A 356 13.66 21.58 14.81
CA TYR A 356 13.71 22.50 15.95
C TYR A 356 14.59 23.72 15.67
N ASN A 357 13.97 24.91 15.71
CA ASN A 357 14.62 26.21 15.60
C ASN A 357 14.59 26.94 16.95
N ARG A 358 15.56 27.81 17.22
CA ARG A 358 15.50 28.72 18.38
C ARG A 358 14.60 29.90 18.06
N VAL A 359 13.82 30.40 19.02
CA VAL A 359 12.96 31.59 18.84
C VAL A 359 13.74 32.78 18.27
N GLY A 360 14.98 33.00 18.74
CA GLY A 360 15.82 34.11 18.30
C GLY A 360 16.20 34.07 16.81
N ASP A 361 16.16 32.90 16.18
CA ASP A 361 16.63 32.68 14.82
C ASP A 361 15.50 32.72 13.78
N ILE A 362 14.24 32.95 14.19
CA ILE A 362 13.07 32.74 13.32
C ILE A 362 12.69 33.99 12.51
N GLN A 363 12.33 33.75 11.24
CA GLN A 363 11.84 34.75 10.29
C GLN A 363 10.47 35.36 10.65
N GLU A 364 10.13 36.46 9.96
CA GLU A 364 8.92 37.27 10.19
C GLU A 364 7.60 36.49 10.06
N GLN A 365 7.55 35.48 9.19
CA GLN A 365 6.36 34.66 8.99
C GLN A 365 5.98 33.87 10.26
N ALA A 366 6.97 33.41 11.03
CA ALA A 366 6.70 32.75 12.29
C ALA A 366 6.36 33.73 13.40
N LYS A 367 6.84 34.99 13.36
CA LYS A 367 6.53 35.97 14.40
C LYS A 367 5.03 36.23 14.51
N THR A 368 4.30 36.21 13.38
CA THR A 368 2.84 36.27 13.38
C THR A 368 2.22 35.07 14.10
N LEU A 369 2.66 33.84 13.79
CA LEU A 369 2.18 32.60 14.42
C LEU A 369 2.52 32.54 15.92
N LEU A 370 3.67 33.07 16.30
CA LEU A 370 4.22 33.05 17.66
C LEU A 370 3.77 34.23 18.52
N SER A 371 3.10 35.22 17.93
CA SER A 371 2.60 36.42 18.62
C SER A 371 1.75 36.16 19.88
N PRO A 372 1.04 35.03 20.05
CA PRO A 372 0.32 34.74 21.29
C PRO A 372 1.22 34.36 22.49
N PHE A 373 2.51 34.16 22.26
CA PHE A 373 3.47 33.70 23.25
C PHE A 373 4.48 34.79 23.60
N LEU A 374 4.92 34.79 24.86
CA LEU A 374 6.03 35.61 25.32
C LEU A 374 7.21 34.71 25.65
N PHE A 375 8.34 34.98 24.99
CA PHE A 375 9.60 34.27 25.18
C PHE A 375 10.62 35.20 25.86
N PRO A 376 10.85 35.05 27.18
CA PRO A 376 11.90 35.79 27.87
C PRO A 376 13.31 35.39 27.43
N ASP A 377 13.44 34.20 26.83
CA ASP A 377 14.70 33.60 26.43
C ASP A 377 14.66 33.22 24.94
N PRO A 378 15.61 33.70 24.11
CA PRO A 378 15.67 33.39 22.69
C PRO A 378 16.09 31.94 22.38
N ASP A 379 16.70 31.21 23.33
CA ASP A 379 17.16 29.83 23.16
C ASP A 379 16.03 28.79 23.27
N ILE A 380 14.80 29.21 23.58
CA ILE A 380 13.63 28.34 23.58
C ILE A 380 13.46 27.71 22.20
N ARG A 381 13.26 26.40 22.18
CA ARG A 381 13.16 25.62 20.95
C ARG A 381 11.72 25.50 20.49
N ILE A 382 11.55 25.65 19.20
CA ILE A 382 10.27 25.60 18.52
C ILE A 382 10.35 24.63 17.38
N ALA A 383 9.35 23.77 17.33
CA ALA A 383 9.16 22.75 16.33
C ALA A 383 8.28 23.33 15.20
N TRP A 384 8.93 23.83 14.15
CA TRP A 384 8.32 24.64 13.10
C TRP A 384 9.16 24.57 11.82
N LYS A 385 8.50 24.72 10.66
CA LYS A 385 9.16 24.82 9.34
C LYS A 385 8.69 26.09 8.64
N GLU A 386 9.58 26.73 7.88
CA GLU A 386 9.23 27.96 7.14
C GLU A 386 8.35 27.67 5.93
N GLU A 387 8.63 26.55 5.29
CA GLU A 387 7.87 26.01 4.17
C GLU A 387 6.47 25.58 4.64
N LEU A 388 6.36 25.12 5.89
CA LEU A 388 5.11 24.71 6.51
C LEU A 388 4.92 25.47 7.82
N PRO A 389 4.27 26.65 7.83
CA PRO A 389 4.18 27.51 9.00
C PRO A 389 3.20 26.98 10.06
N ARG A 390 3.41 25.73 10.48
CA ARG A 390 2.70 25.01 11.53
C ARG A 390 3.57 24.90 12.76
N LEU A 391 2.98 25.26 13.88
CA LEU A 391 3.61 25.12 15.19
C LEU A 391 3.18 23.78 15.79
N TYR A 392 4.14 22.87 15.97
CA TYR A 392 3.86 21.56 16.56
C TYR A 392 4.18 21.54 18.05
N THR A 393 5.33 22.09 18.42
CA THR A 393 5.82 22.05 19.80
C THR A 393 6.62 23.30 20.11
N ILE A 394 6.47 23.82 21.32
CA ILE A 394 7.41 24.74 21.96
C ILE A 394 7.93 24.02 23.20
N TYR A 395 9.24 23.92 23.37
CA TYR A 395 9.83 23.30 24.54
C TYR A 395 11.15 23.97 24.90
N SER A 396 11.48 23.92 26.20
CA SER A 396 12.77 24.38 26.70
C SER A 396 13.55 23.20 27.27
N ASP A 397 14.71 22.91 26.69
CA ASP A 397 15.64 21.89 27.19
C ASP A 397 16.10 22.17 28.63
N ASN A 398 16.21 23.46 28.99
CA ASN A 398 16.74 23.94 30.26
C ASN A 398 15.62 24.27 31.27
N GLN A 399 14.39 23.82 31.03
CA GLN A 399 13.21 24.16 31.84
C GLN A 399 12.95 25.67 31.98
N ILE A 400 13.41 26.47 31.02
CA ILE A 400 13.24 27.92 31.03
C ILE A 400 11.78 28.22 30.70
N PRO A 401 11.08 28.97 31.56
CA PRO A 401 9.67 29.21 31.37
C PRO A 401 9.41 30.22 30.25
N PHE A 402 8.37 29.95 29.46
CA PHE A 402 7.73 30.91 28.57
C PHE A 402 6.26 31.05 28.92
N PHE A 403 5.58 31.99 28.25
CA PHE A 403 4.20 32.30 28.58
C PHE A 403 3.28 32.15 27.38
N TRP A 404 2.12 31.56 27.65
CA TRP A 404 0.96 31.62 26.77
C TRP A 404 -0.08 32.53 27.41
N ASN A 405 -0.12 33.79 26.96
CA ASN A 405 -0.73 34.89 27.68
C ASN A 405 -0.19 34.99 29.13
N ASN A 406 -0.98 34.67 30.14
CA ASN A 406 -0.58 34.68 31.55
C ASN A 406 -0.15 33.30 32.09
N LEU A 407 -0.22 32.25 31.28
CA LEU A 407 0.11 30.89 31.70
C LEU A 407 1.61 30.64 31.55
N LYS A 408 2.31 30.39 32.65
CA LYS A 408 3.75 30.11 32.68
C LYS A 408 4.02 28.61 32.47
N MET A 409 4.81 28.26 31.46
CA MET A 409 4.93 26.89 30.93
C MET A 409 6.38 26.55 30.57
N LYS A 410 6.70 25.25 30.51
CA LYS A 410 8.00 24.71 30.04
C LYS A 410 7.89 23.94 28.72
N ARG A 411 6.68 23.47 28.39
CA ARG A 411 6.39 22.74 27.15
C ARG A 411 4.95 23.00 26.73
N LEU A 412 4.75 23.08 25.43
CA LEU A 412 3.45 23.21 24.78
C LEU A 412 3.49 22.37 23.52
N GLU A 413 2.53 21.47 23.36
CA GLU A 413 2.37 20.66 22.16
C GLU A 413 0.98 20.83 21.59
N PHE A 414 0.91 21.14 20.29
CA PHE A 414 -0.35 21.22 19.57
C PHE A 414 -0.62 19.91 18.85
N SER A 415 -1.81 19.37 19.07
CA SER A 415 -2.45 18.39 18.19
C SER A 415 -3.49 19.09 17.31
N ASN A 416 -4.13 18.35 16.39
CA ASN A 416 -5.15 18.89 15.49
C ASN A 416 -6.29 19.64 16.23
N SER A 417 -6.59 19.27 17.48
CA SER A 417 -7.74 19.81 18.22
C SER A 417 -7.46 20.23 19.66
N SER A 418 -6.24 20.01 20.14
CA SER A 418 -5.90 20.19 21.55
C SER A 418 -4.49 20.72 21.72
N ALA A 419 -4.25 21.32 22.88
CA ALA A 419 -2.94 21.69 23.33
C ALA A 419 -2.62 20.97 24.64
N TYR A 420 -1.50 20.27 24.65
CA TYR A 420 -0.89 19.73 25.86
C TYR A 420 0.08 20.77 26.42
N VAL A 421 -0.01 21.05 27.72
CA VAL A 421 0.80 22.06 28.40
C VAL A 421 1.49 21.45 29.60
N GLU A 422 2.80 21.62 29.68
CA GLU A 422 3.58 21.39 30.89
C GLU A 422 3.80 22.73 31.61
N LEU A 423 3.24 22.85 32.80
CA LEU A 423 3.31 24.05 33.62
C LEU A 423 4.72 24.23 34.18
N ALA A 424 5.16 25.47 34.32
CA ALA A 424 6.49 25.74 34.87
C ALA A 424 6.56 25.58 36.40
N ASN A 425 5.42 25.46 37.07
CA ASN A 425 5.31 25.38 38.51
C ASN A 425 4.63 24.07 38.92
N ASP A 426 5.25 23.37 39.87
CA ASP A 426 4.74 22.11 40.41
C ASP A 426 3.70 22.34 41.53
N SER A 427 3.56 23.58 42.00
CA SER A 427 2.53 23.92 42.98
C SER A 427 1.14 24.02 42.33
N LEU A 428 0.12 23.58 43.07
CA LEU A 428 -1.28 23.64 42.68
C LEU A 428 -1.70 25.06 42.26
N LEU A 429 -1.98 25.26 40.97
CA LEU A 429 -2.40 26.53 40.38
C LEU A 429 -3.89 26.47 40.06
N LYS A 430 -4.67 27.46 40.49
CA LYS A 430 -6.06 27.59 40.05
C LYS A 430 -6.10 28.07 38.59
N LEU A 431 -6.56 27.20 37.69
CA LEU A 431 -6.79 27.50 36.29
C LEU A 431 -8.27 27.36 35.99
N GLU A 432 -8.94 28.49 35.72
CA GLU A 432 -10.39 28.52 35.53
C GLU A 432 -11.12 27.85 36.73
N THR A 433 -11.82 26.75 36.49
CA THR A 433 -12.54 25.96 37.50
C THR A 433 -11.69 24.82 38.10
N PHE A 434 -10.49 24.57 37.57
CA PHE A 434 -9.62 23.47 37.97
C PHE A 434 -8.47 23.93 38.87
N TYR A 435 -7.94 23.00 39.65
CA TYR A 435 -6.67 23.12 40.35
C TYR A 435 -5.68 22.18 39.70
N CYS A 436 -4.61 22.74 39.14
CA CYS A 436 -3.70 22.02 38.25
C CYS A 436 -2.27 22.06 38.76
N ALA A 437 -1.58 20.93 38.70
CA ALA A 437 -0.16 20.78 38.98
C ALA A 437 0.49 19.98 37.84
N GLY A 438 1.65 20.45 37.36
CA GLY A 438 2.44 19.78 36.32
C GLY A 438 1.87 19.88 34.91
N ILE A 439 0.69 19.31 34.64
CA ILE A 439 0.17 19.11 33.28
C ILE A 439 -1.25 19.65 33.13
N ALA A 440 -1.53 20.36 32.04
CA ALA A 440 -2.87 20.81 31.66
C ALA A 440 -3.19 20.48 30.19
N TYR A 441 -4.45 20.15 29.93
CA TYR A 441 -4.97 19.80 28.61
C TYR A 441 -6.03 20.81 28.19
N PHE A 442 -5.81 21.40 27.03
CA PHE A 442 -6.67 22.42 26.46
C PHE A 442 -7.28 21.91 25.17
N LYS A 443 -8.55 22.24 24.91
CA LYS A 443 -9.25 21.93 23.65
C LYS A 443 -9.54 23.23 22.91
N HIS A 444 -9.27 23.25 21.61
CA HIS A 444 -9.62 24.42 20.78
C HIS A 444 -11.13 24.60 20.71
N ASN A 445 -11.58 25.83 20.92
CA ASN A 445 -12.98 26.19 21.00
C ASN A 445 -13.63 26.12 19.62
N LEU A 446 -14.87 25.63 19.57
CA LEU A 446 -15.66 25.64 18.34
C LEU A 446 -16.20 27.04 18.01
N TYR A 447 -16.36 27.91 19.01
CA TYR A 447 -16.89 29.26 18.90
C TYR A 447 -16.21 30.21 19.90
N PRO A 448 -15.86 31.45 19.51
CA PRO A 448 -15.85 31.97 18.13
C PRO A 448 -14.83 31.21 17.26
N ILE A 449 -15.04 31.21 15.95
CA ILE A 449 -14.15 30.54 14.99
C ILE A 449 -12.94 31.45 14.80
N ASP A 450 -11.91 31.21 15.61
CA ASP A 450 -10.64 31.93 15.56
C ASP A 450 -9.51 30.89 15.66
N ASN A 451 -8.79 30.72 14.55
CA ASN A 451 -7.68 29.77 14.42
C ASN A 451 -6.34 30.33 14.90
N SER A 452 -6.33 31.51 15.53
CA SER A 452 -5.17 31.99 16.23
C SER A 452 -4.85 31.09 17.41
N LEU A 453 -3.56 30.93 17.67
CA LEU A 453 -3.05 30.18 18.82
C LEU A 453 -3.22 30.96 20.13
N THR A 454 -4.19 31.87 20.26
CA THR A 454 -4.40 32.65 21.49
C THR A 454 -5.11 31.80 22.55
N LYS A 455 -4.66 31.88 23.81
CA LYS A 455 -5.18 31.05 24.91
C LYS A 455 -6.69 31.15 25.09
N LYS A 456 -7.29 32.33 24.84
CA LYS A 456 -8.75 32.56 24.93
C LYS A 456 -9.56 31.64 24.01
N ASN A 457 -8.96 31.12 22.94
CA ASN A 457 -9.60 30.21 21.99
C ASN A 457 -9.51 28.76 22.43
N PHE A 458 -9.03 28.49 23.65
CA PHE A 458 -8.91 27.17 24.20
C PHE A 458 -9.62 27.09 25.55
N THR A 459 -10.34 26.00 25.76
CA THR A 459 -10.96 25.68 27.04
C THR A 459 -10.14 24.61 27.75
N LEU A 460 -9.88 24.80 29.04
CA LEU A 460 -9.27 23.77 29.88
C LEU A 460 -10.23 22.59 30.02
N ILE A 461 -9.82 21.41 29.58
CA ILE A 461 -10.63 20.18 29.64
C ILE A 461 -10.19 19.22 30.74
N GLY A 462 -9.00 19.44 31.31
CA GLY A 462 -8.48 18.65 32.41
C GLY A 462 -7.04 19.00 32.73
N CYS A 463 -6.58 18.55 33.88
CA CYS A 463 -5.20 18.68 34.31
C CYS A 463 -4.89 17.63 35.37
N ASN A 464 -3.60 17.38 35.59
CA ASN A 464 -3.16 16.58 36.73
C ASN A 464 -3.25 17.43 37.99
N ILE A 465 -3.63 16.79 39.11
CA ILE A 465 -3.73 17.42 40.43
C ILE A 465 -2.57 16.96 41.34
N ASN A 466 -1.70 16.10 40.79
CA ASN A 466 -0.79 15.15 41.46
C ASN A 466 -1.50 14.08 42.29
#